data_AF-A0A348UVT2-F1
#
_entry.id   AF-A0A348UVT2-F1
#
_cell.length_a   1.000
_cell.length_b   1.000
_cell.length_c   1.000
_cell.angle_alpha   90.00
_cell.angle_beta   90.00
_cell.angle_gamma   90.00
#
_symmetry.space_group_name_H-M   'P 1'
#
loop_
_entity.id
_entity.type
_entity.pdbx_description
1 polymer ?
#
loop_
_entity_poly.entity_id
_entity_poly.type
_entity_poly.pdbx_seq_one_letter_code
_entity_poly.pdbx_strand_id
1 'polypeptide(L)'
;MIPLKGQEFNLQKNGSFVCELFVPHDTPAGIKYGKLSIWNGEETMVFDVELEVYNFTLPDKLSFVPEMNAYGTADPYKSYDYYKLAHEHRTCLNRLPYNWTGKPAFAPDVKDGVFDWEKWDERIGPLLDGSAFKDMKRANEPVDVFYLPFNENWPVSVFQHFKPSYWADEAFNIEYGKKMKNDFQAFADHFREQRWFDTIFQLYLNNKITYRGKNDSSSAPWHFDEPVNTQDFWALRWYGKLWKDALSKKRDPRLKMCFRADISYSEFGRNILWGITDMEYIGGNNQQKTRMIHDRQVLNGPVRFAEYGSANRIDQSNAMTLLWCLSAWFKGADGVLPWQTMGTKESWKKADQNAIFYPGPEGPMPSLRLKAFMAGQQLIEYCTIFCDLFGVSRQELKQIYDKMVKDNHGIVDPAFVSRFRSKLAGKISDLAPAYRRSWYDWGNIRSKKGRPITLKYVTPSPEIKSNTPECNDFSPL
;
A
#
# COMPACT_ATOMS: atom_id res chain seq x y z
N MET A 1 4.21 12.60 19.04
CA MET A 1 4.60 12.20 20.41
C MET A 1 6.00 12.72 20.64
N ILE A 2 6.36 13.15 21.84
CA ILE A 2 7.69 13.70 22.17
C ILE A 2 8.27 12.86 23.30
N PRO A 3 9.55 12.43 23.28
CA PRO A 3 10.13 11.64 24.36
C PRO A 3 10.28 12.54 25.60
N LEU A 4 9.94 12.01 26.78
CA LEU A 4 9.89 12.78 28.03
C LEU A 4 11.24 12.98 28.70
N LYS A 5 12.25 12.20 28.32
CA LYS A 5 13.52 12.15 29.06
C LYS A 5 14.23 13.51 29.00
N GLY A 6 14.29 14.20 30.16
CA GLY A 6 15.05 15.44 30.34
C GLY A 6 14.35 16.72 29.84
N GLN A 7 13.02 16.72 29.66
CA GLN A 7 12.28 17.95 29.31
C GLN A 7 11.50 18.52 30.49
N GLU A 8 11.75 19.79 30.80
CA GLU A 8 10.90 20.59 31.70
C GLU A 8 9.70 21.15 30.92
N PHE A 9 8.48 20.76 31.31
CA PHE A 9 7.24 21.25 30.72
C PHE A 9 6.69 22.44 31.53
N ASN A 10 7.43 23.56 31.54
CA ASN A 10 7.15 24.69 32.44
C ASN A 10 5.82 25.46 32.18
N LEU A 11 5.04 25.09 31.15
CA LEU A 11 3.78 25.76 30.79
C LEU A 11 2.60 24.81 30.53
N GLN A 12 2.78 23.49 30.61
CA GLN A 12 1.76 22.52 30.18
C GLN A 12 0.99 21.96 31.38
N LYS A 13 -0.27 22.38 31.55
CA LYS A 13 -1.12 21.96 32.68
C LYS A 13 -1.73 20.56 32.53
N ASN A 14 -1.86 20.07 31.29
CA ASN A 14 -2.43 18.76 30.97
C ASN A 14 -1.55 18.06 29.94
N GLY A 15 -1.23 16.80 30.19
CA GLY A 15 -0.46 15.93 29.31
C GLY A 15 -1.10 14.56 29.18
N SER A 16 -0.81 13.85 28.09
CA SER A 16 -1.20 12.46 27.91
C SER A 16 0.05 11.63 27.67
N PHE A 17 0.18 10.54 28.42
CA PHE A 17 1.25 9.57 28.28
C PHE A 17 0.75 8.39 27.45
N VAL A 18 1.54 7.97 26.47
CA VAL A 18 1.30 6.76 25.70
C VAL A 18 2.31 5.73 26.17
N CYS A 19 1.83 4.68 26.83
CA CYS A 19 2.66 3.56 27.25
C CYS A 19 2.38 2.37 26.32
N GLU A 20 3.43 1.69 25.88
CA GLU A 20 3.34 0.56 24.97
C GLU A 20 4.05 -0.64 25.57
N LEU A 21 3.40 -1.80 25.47
CA LEU A 21 3.96 -3.08 25.87
C LEU A 21 4.16 -3.92 24.61
N PHE A 22 5.39 -4.38 24.40
CA PHE A 22 5.72 -5.36 23.38
C PHE A 22 5.74 -6.74 24.02
N VAL A 23 5.09 -7.71 23.37
CA VAL A 23 5.10 -9.13 23.79
C VAL A 23 5.96 -9.91 22.78
N PRO A 24 7.19 -10.31 23.16
CA PRO A 24 8.04 -11.18 22.35
C PRO A 24 7.37 -12.52 21.98
N HIS A 25 7.77 -13.10 20.85
CA HIS A 25 7.19 -14.35 20.32
C HIS A 25 7.27 -15.54 21.28
N ASP A 26 8.32 -15.59 22.08
CA ASP A 26 8.63 -16.65 23.04
C ASP A 26 8.03 -16.39 24.43
N THR A 27 7.23 -15.32 24.60
CA THR A 27 6.57 -15.03 25.87
C THR A 27 5.56 -16.12 26.21
N PRO A 28 5.68 -16.80 27.36
CA PRO A 28 4.72 -17.83 27.75
C PRO A 28 3.33 -17.24 27.99
N ALA A 29 2.30 -17.96 27.53
CA ALA A 29 0.91 -17.60 27.76
C ALA A 29 0.56 -17.48 29.25
N GLY A 30 -0.55 -16.81 29.54
CA GLY A 30 -1.09 -16.57 30.88
C GLY A 30 -0.98 -15.11 31.33
N ILE A 31 -1.52 -14.85 32.51
CA ILE A 31 -1.57 -13.51 33.10
C ILE A 31 -0.19 -13.10 33.60
N LYS A 32 0.23 -11.88 33.24
CA LYS A 32 1.43 -11.20 33.74
C LYS A 32 1.01 -9.98 34.54
N TYR A 33 1.73 -9.72 35.64
CA TYR A 33 1.51 -8.57 36.50
C TYR A 33 2.71 -7.64 36.45
N GLY A 34 2.46 -6.34 36.47
CA GLY A 34 3.48 -5.30 36.48
C GLY A 34 2.97 -4.03 37.14
N LYS A 35 3.83 -3.02 37.23
CA LYS A 35 3.49 -1.70 37.77
C LYS A 35 3.98 -0.62 36.82
N LEU A 36 3.12 0.37 36.54
CA LEU A 36 3.49 1.61 35.88
C LEU A 36 3.57 2.71 36.94
N SER A 37 4.76 3.26 37.15
CA SER A 37 4.97 4.37 38.08
C SER A 37 5.24 5.66 37.32
N ILE A 38 4.53 6.73 37.68
CA ILE A 38 4.72 8.08 37.15
C ILE A 38 5.20 8.96 38.30
N TRP A 39 6.36 9.59 38.14
CA TRP A 39 6.96 10.48 39.13
C TRP A 39 7.19 11.86 38.53
N ASN A 40 6.82 12.92 39.25
CA ASN A 40 6.95 14.31 38.80
C ASN A 40 8.07 15.11 39.47
N GLY A 41 8.90 14.47 40.31
CA GLY A 41 9.88 15.15 41.16
C GLY A 41 9.53 15.11 42.64
N GLU A 42 8.24 15.13 42.96
CA GLU A 42 7.72 15.26 44.33
C GLU A 42 6.81 14.09 44.71
N GLU A 43 5.88 13.74 43.83
CA GLU A 43 4.86 12.72 44.03
C GLU A 43 5.04 11.55 43.07
N THR A 44 4.68 10.35 43.53
CA THR A 44 4.65 9.14 42.69
C THR A 44 3.24 8.57 42.65
N MET A 45 2.74 8.35 41.44
CA MET A 45 1.50 7.62 41.18
C MET A 45 1.85 6.24 40.62
N VAL A 46 1.23 5.20 41.15
CA VAL A 46 1.50 3.80 40.75
C VAL A 46 0.21 3.15 40.27
N PHE A 47 0.25 2.53 39.10
CA PHE A 47 -0.84 1.77 38.51
C PHE A 47 -0.43 0.30 38.42
N ASP A 48 -1.27 -0.60 38.92
CA ASP A 48 -1.11 -2.02 38.64
C ASP A 48 -1.50 -2.31 37.19
N VAL A 49 -0.67 -3.10 36.51
CA VAL A 49 -0.85 -3.49 35.11
C VAL A 49 -1.01 -5.00 35.05
N GLU A 50 -2.17 -5.44 34.58
CA GLU A 50 -2.45 -6.84 34.25
C GLU A 50 -2.41 -7.02 32.74
N LEU A 51 -1.64 -8.00 32.25
CA LEU A 51 -1.52 -8.33 30.84
C LEU A 51 -1.78 -9.83 30.63
N GLU A 52 -2.88 -10.16 29.96
CA GLU A 52 -3.14 -11.52 29.49
C GLU A 52 -2.35 -11.79 28.20
N VAL A 53 -1.45 -12.77 28.24
CA VAL A 53 -0.74 -13.26 27.04
C VAL A 53 -1.47 -14.50 26.54
N TYR A 54 -2.10 -14.39 25.36
CA TYR A 54 -2.78 -15.52 24.71
C TYR A 54 -1.79 -16.54 24.12
N ASN A 55 -2.23 -17.79 23.98
CA ASN A 55 -1.41 -18.91 23.51
C ASN A 55 -1.32 -18.99 21.98
N PHE A 56 -0.94 -17.90 21.33
CA PHE A 56 -0.61 -17.85 19.91
C PHE A 56 0.26 -16.63 19.59
N THR A 57 0.95 -16.68 18.45
CA THR A 57 1.85 -15.63 17.99
C THR A 57 1.30 -14.99 16.71
N LEU A 58 1.34 -13.65 16.62
CA LEU A 58 1.00 -12.96 15.38
C LEU A 58 2.06 -13.20 14.30
N PRO A 59 1.68 -13.27 13.01
CA PRO A 59 2.65 -13.45 11.94
C PRO A 59 3.55 -12.23 11.77
N ASP A 60 4.76 -12.47 11.30
CA ASP A 60 5.69 -11.44 10.86
C ASP A 60 5.32 -10.89 9.48
N LYS A 61 4.86 -11.76 8.57
CA LYS A 61 4.38 -11.35 7.26
C LYS A 61 2.90 -10.96 7.34
N LEU A 62 2.62 -9.70 7.06
CA LEU A 62 1.29 -9.11 7.23
C LEU A 62 0.28 -9.74 6.27
N SER A 63 -0.93 -10.08 6.74
CA SER A 63 -2.04 -10.53 5.86
C SER A 63 -2.78 -9.40 5.16
N PHE A 64 -2.54 -8.18 5.62
CA PHE A 64 -3.15 -6.94 5.18
C PHE A 64 -2.15 -5.80 5.35
N VAL A 65 -1.99 -4.97 4.33
CA VAL A 65 -0.95 -3.93 4.29
C VAL A 65 -1.58 -2.54 4.46
N PRO A 66 -1.40 -1.88 5.61
CA PRO A 66 -1.54 -0.43 5.71
C PRO A 66 -0.34 0.21 5.01
N GLU A 67 -0.56 0.60 3.75
CA GLU A 67 0.46 1.19 2.90
C GLU A 67 0.51 2.69 3.09
N MET A 68 1.57 3.15 3.73
CA MET A 68 1.80 4.56 4.00
C MET A 68 2.40 5.21 2.76
N ASN A 69 1.56 5.80 1.92
CA ASN A 69 2.03 6.44 0.70
C ASN A 69 2.72 7.76 0.98
N ALA A 70 3.70 8.12 0.16
CA ALA A 70 4.37 9.42 0.28
C ALA A 70 4.83 10.00 -1.06
N TYR A 71 4.74 11.33 -1.19
CA TYR A 71 5.20 12.11 -2.34
C TYR A 71 6.16 13.21 -1.92
N GLY A 72 7.23 13.44 -2.69
CA GLY A 72 8.04 14.68 -2.66
C GLY A 72 8.70 15.07 -1.33
N THR A 73 8.67 14.19 -0.33
CA THR A 73 9.15 14.42 1.03
C THR A 73 10.62 14.01 1.19
N ALA A 74 11.16 14.10 2.41
CA ALA A 74 12.52 13.71 2.77
C ALA A 74 12.92 12.36 2.14
N ASP A 75 14.19 12.21 1.76
CA ASP A 75 14.71 10.95 1.22
C ASP A 75 14.61 9.84 2.29
N PRO A 76 13.66 8.89 2.17
CA PRO A 76 13.43 7.89 3.20
C PRO A 76 14.48 6.77 3.17
N TYR A 77 15.39 6.76 2.18
CA TYR A 77 16.44 5.75 2.05
C TYR A 77 17.66 6.06 2.94
N LYS A 78 17.80 7.31 3.40
CA LYS A 78 18.85 7.66 4.36
C LYS A 78 18.59 6.92 5.69
N SER A 79 19.54 6.08 6.10
CA SER A 79 19.53 5.24 7.33
C SER A 79 18.35 4.26 7.52
N TYR A 80 17.40 4.22 6.57
CA TYR A 80 16.16 3.44 6.61
C TYR A 80 15.24 3.75 7.79
N ASP A 81 15.42 4.86 8.51
CA ASP A 81 14.71 5.08 9.77
C ASP A 81 13.18 5.21 9.60
N TYR A 82 12.73 5.80 8.49
CA TYR A 82 11.30 5.86 8.17
C TYR A 82 10.73 4.47 7.86
N TYR A 83 11.47 3.65 7.13
CA TYR A 83 11.09 2.27 6.86
C TYR A 83 11.07 1.43 8.14
N LYS A 84 12.08 1.58 9.02
CA LYS A 84 12.14 0.90 10.32
C LYS A 84 10.97 1.29 11.20
N LEU A 85 10.62 2.59 11.26
CA LEU A 85 9.49 3.06 12.04
C LEU A 85 8.15 2.52 11.49
N ALA A 86 7.95 2.52 10.18
CA ALA A 86 6.77 1.93 9.54
C ALA A 86 6.69 0.42 9.83
N HIS A 87 7.82 -0.27 9.69
CA HIS A 87 7.97 -1.70 9.90
C HIS A 87 7.66 -2.11 11.35
N GLU A 88 8.16 -1.34 12.33
CA GLU A 88 7.85 -1.51 13.74
C GLU A 88 6.35 -1.40 14.03
N HIS A 89 5.67 -0.48 13.34
CA HIS A 89 4.22 -0.25 13.48
C HIS A 89 3.38 -1.15 12.58
N ARG A 90 3.95 -2.23 12.01
CA ARG A 90 3.25 -3.17 11.13
C ARG A 90 2.54 -2.44 9.97
N THR A 91 3.21 -1.47 9.39
CA THR A 91 2.80 -0.75 8.18
C THR A 91 3.92 -0.81 7.14
N CYS A 92 3.63 -0.46 5.89
CA CYS A 92 4.64 -0.39 4.83
C CYS A 92 4.72 1.02 4.28
N LEU A 93 5.84 1.72 4.45
CA LEU A 93 6.09 2.97 3.73
C LEU A 93 6.31 2.65 2.25
N ASN A 94 5.58 3.32 1.36
CA ASN A 94 5.79 3.22 -0.07
C ASN A 94 5.86 4.64 -0.67
N ARG A 95 7.08 5.10 -0.92
CA ARG A 95 7.34 6.47 -1.39
C ARG A 95 7.45 6.47 -2.91
N LEU A 96 6.62 7.25 -3.59
CA LEU A 96 6.68 7.35 -5.05
C LEU A 96 8.09 7.80 -5.49
N PRO A 97 8.80 7.02 -6.31
CA PRO A 97 10.21 7.24 -6.60
C PRO A 97 10.42 8.18 -7.80
N TYR A 98 9.44 8.97 -8.21
CA TYR A 98 9.55 9.93 -9.31
C TYR A 98 8.57 11.11 -9.12
N ASN A 99 8.68 12.12 -9.99
CA ASN A 99 7.81 13.30 -9.99
C ASN A 99 7.10 13.47 -11.35
N TRP A 100 6.34 14.55 -11.49
CA TRP A 100 5.51 14.85 -12.67
C TRP A 100 6.29 14.97 -14.00
N THR A 101 7.61 15.14 -13.96
CA THR A 101 8.49 15.14 -15.15
C THR A 101 8.89 13.74 -15.63
N GLY A 102 8.48 12.71 -14.89
CA GLY A 102 8.85 11.32 -15.15
C GLY A 102 10.32 11.00 -14.89
N LYS A 103 11.05 11.93 -14.25
CA LYS A 103 12.42 11.67 -13.79
C LYS A 103 12.36 10.94 -12.44
N PRO A 104 12.96 9.75 -12.31
CA PRO A 104 13.07 9.09 -11.03
C PRO A 104 13.98 9.86 -10.08
N ALA A 105 13.60 9.91 -8.81
CA ALA A 105 14.43 10.42 -7.72
C ALA A 105 15.60 9.47 -7.43
N PHE A 106 15.38 8.16 -7.62
CA PHE A 106 16.40 7.12 -7.54
C PHE A 106 15.99 5.92 -8.40
N ALA A 107 16.89 5.46 -9.25
CA ALA A 107 16.74 4.29 -10.11
C ALA A 107 18.14 3.73 -10.43
N PRO A 108 18.26 2.49 -10.93
CA PRO A 108 19.54 1.99 -11.44
C PRO A 108 20.00 2.83 -12.64
N ASP A 109 21.31 2.99 -12.78
CA ASP A 109 21.88 3.69 -13.94
C ASP A 109 21.65 2.82 -15.18
N VAL A 110 21.35 3.45 -16.33
CA VAL A 110 21.06 2.73 -17.58
C VAL A 110 21.77 3.38 -18.76
N LYS A 111 22.50 2.57 -19.53
CA LYS A 111 23.17 3.00 -20.76
C LYS A 111 22.90 2.00 -21.88
N ASP A 112 22.37 2.48 -22.99
CA ASP A 112 22.04 1.66 -24.17
C ASP A 112 21.16 0.44 -23.86
N GLY A 113 20.28 0.55 -22.85
CA GLY A 113 19.40 -0.53 -22.39
C GLY A 113 20.05 -1.56 -21.46
N VAL A 114 21.29 -1.33 -21.03
CA VAL A 114 21.99 -2.14 -20.02
C VAL A 114 21.96 -1.39 -18.69
N PHE A 115 21.44 -2.07 -17.66
CA PHE A 115 21.35 -1.53 -16.31
C PHE A 115 22.61 -1.83 -15.51
N ASP A 116 23.08 -0.83 -14.75
CA ASP A 116 24.03 -0.97 -13.67
C ASP A 116 23.25 -0.97 -12.33
N TRP A 117 23.34 -2.10 -11.63
CA TRP A 117 22.59 -2.38 -10.41
C TRP A 117 23.36 -2.05 -9.14
N GLU A 118 24.66 -1.72 -9.19
CA GLU A 118 25.51 -1.65 -8.00
C GLU A 118 24.94 -0.73 -6.92
N LYS A 119 24.64 0.53 -7.28
CA LYS A 119 24.05 1.49 -6.35
C LYS A 119 22.63 1.13 -5.94
N TRP A 120 21.88 0.49 -6.84
CA TRP A 120 20.51 0.06 -6.55
C TRP A 120 20.51 -1.04 -5.49
N ASP A 121 21.37 -2.04 -5.64
CA ASP A 121 21.50 -3.17 -4.72
C ASP A 121 21.99 -2.69 -3.36
N GLU A 122 22.97 -1.79 -3.31
CA GLU A 122 23.45 -1.19 -2.06
C GLU A 122 22.34 -0.45 -1.29
N ARG A 123 21.52 0.36 -2.00
CA ARG A 123 20.54 1.26 -1.38
C ARG A 123 19.17 0.64 -1.17
N ILE A 124 18.74 -0.28 -2.03
CA ILE A 124 17.38 -0.83 -2.04
C ILE A 124 17.39 -2.30 -1.64
N GLY A 125 18.44 -3.05 -1.98
CA GLY A 125 18.60 -4.47 -1.62
C GLY A 125 18.27 -4.76 -0.15
N PRO A 126 18.79 -3.98 0.83
CA PRO A 126 18.48 -4.20 2.24
C PRO A 126 17.01 -4.11 2.64
N LEU A 127 16.20 -3.35 1.90
CA LEU A 127 14.75 -3.28 2.10
C LEU A 127 14.02 -4.50 1.53
N LEU A 128 14.57 -5.09 0.46
CA LEU A 128 13.97 -6.18 -0.32
C LEU A 128 14.40 -7.58 0.15
N ASP A 129 15.56 -7.69 0.79
CA ASP A 129 16.03 -8.92 1.45
C ASP A 129 15.73 -8.93 2.97
N GLY A 130 15.31 -7.79 3.52
CA GLY A 130 14.93 -7.63 4.92
C GLY A 130 16.09 -7.31 5.87
N SER A 131 17.34 -7.28 5.40
CA SER A 131 18.52 -7.03 6.23
C SER A 131 18.53 -5.64 6.88
N ALA A 132 17.83 -4.65 6.30
CA ALA A 132 17.58 -3.35 6.93
C ALA A 132 16.79 -3.46 8.26
N PHE A 133 16.09 -4.58 8.49
CA PHE A 133 15.21 -4.83 9.62
C PHE A 133 15.71 -5.96 10.54
N LYS A 134 16.96 -6.42 10.40
CA LYS A 134 17.51 -7.55 11.17
C LYS A 134 17.36 -7.42 12.70
N ASP A 135 17.44 -6.19 13.22
CA ASP A 135 17.38 -5.89 14.66
C ASP A 135 15.96 -5.43 15.10
N MET A 136 14.95 -5.61 14.24
CA MET A 136 13.57 -5.19 14.49
C MET A 136 12.69 -6.33 14.99
N LYS A 137 11.52 -5.98 15.54
CA LYS A 137 10.54 -6.93 16.09
C LYS A 137 10.12 -8.04 15.12
N ARG A 138 10.02 -7.73 13.82
CA ARG A 138 9.76 -8.68 12.73
C ARG A 138 11.06 -8.90 11.95
N ALA A 139 12.04 -9.52 12.59
CA ALA A 139 13.42 -9.54 12.10
C ALA A 139 13.52 -10.13 10.69
N ASN A 140 14.29 -9.47 9.82
CA ASN A 140 14.54 -9.89 8.43
C ASN A 140 13.30 -9.99 7.53
N GLU A 141 12.16 -9.42 7.91
CA GLU A 141 11.02 -9.30 6.99
C GLU A 141 11.25 -8.15 5.99
N PRO A 142 11.23 -8.41 4.68
CA PRO A 142 11.30 -7.34 3.68
C PRO A 142 10.07 -6.43 3.71
N VAL A 143 10.18 -5.27 3.08
CA VAL A 143 9.02 -4.41 2.82
C VAL A 143 7.93 -5.18 2.05
N ASP A 144 6.67 -4.96 2.43
CA ASP A 144 5.54 -5.73 1.88
C ASP A 144 5.25 -5.38 0.42
N VAL A 145 5.34 -4.09 0.09
CA VAL A 145 5.08 -3.51 -1.23
C VAL A 145 6.16 -2.49 -1.55
N PHE A 146 6.52 -2.35 -2.83
CA PHE A 146 7.54 -1.40 -3.27
C PHE A 146 7.24 -0.86 -4.67
N TYR A 147 7.15 0.46 -4.81
CA TYR A 147 7.04 1.12 -6.11
C TYR A 147 8.31 1.01 -6.93
N LEU A 148 8.15 0.62 -8.20
CA LEU A 148 9.24 0.67 -9.16
C LEU A 148 9.40 2.07 -9.76
N PRO A 149 10.62 2.45 -10.19
CA PRO A 149 10.90 3.76 -10.78
C PRO A 149 10.30 3.95 -12.18
N PHE A 150 9.75 2.88 -12.77
CA PHE A 150 9.09 2.92 -14.07
C PHE A 150 7.97 3.94 -14.10
N ASN A 151 8.01 4.76 -15.15
CA ASN A 151 6.95 5.68 -15.51
C ASN A 151 6.92 5.85 -17.04
N GLU A 152 6.06 6.70 -17.56
CA GLU A 152 5.94 6.93 -19.01
C GLU A 152 7.20 7.51 -19.66
N ASN A 153 8.11 8.13 -18.91
CA ASN A 153 9.30 8.81 -19.43
C ASN A 153 10.63 8.22 -18.93
N TRP A 154 10.60 7.14 -18.16
CA TRP A 154 11.79 6.42 -17.74
C TRP A 154 11.53 4.90 -17.70
N PRO A 155 12.46 4.07 -18.21
CA PRO A 155 13.80 4.43 -18.74
C PRO A 155 13.80 4.92 -20.19
N VAL A 156 12.66 4.82 -20.89
CA VAL A 156 12.53 5.27 -22.28
C VAL A 156 11.83 6.62 -22.30
N SER A 157 12.40 7.60 -22.99
CA SER A 157 11.84 8.94 -23.02
C SER A 157 10.51 8.97 -23.79
N VAL A 158 9.46 9.48 -23.15
CA VAL A 158 8.14 9.67 -23.80
C VAL A 158 8.26 10.69 -24.94
N PHE A 159 9.06 11.74 -24.73
CA PHE A 159 9.16 12.90 -25.62
C PHE A 159 9.75 12.55 -27.00
N GLN A 160 10.59 11.52 -27.07
CA GLN A 160 11.23 11.08 -28.31
C GLN A 160 10.36 10.13 -29.14
N HIS A 161 9.36 9.52 -28.51
CA HIS A 161 8.64 8.38 -29.08
C HIS A 161 7.13 8.59 -29.20
N PHE A 162 6.62 9.68 -28.63
CA PHE A 162 5.21 10.03 -28.68
C PHE A 162 4.89 10.90 -29.90
N LYS A 163 3.70 10.65 -30.45
CA LYS A 163 3.03 11.46 -31.46
C LYS A 163 1.62 11.77 -30.93
N PRO A 164 1.09 12.97 -31.16
CA PRO A 164 -0.24 13.34 -30.69
C PRO A 164 -1.29 12.36 -31.25
N SER A 165 -1.92 11.59 -30.37
CA SER A 165 -3.10 10.78 -30.71
C SER A 165 -3.95 10.58 -29.46
N TYR A 166 -5.25 10.38 -29.69
CA TYR A 166 -6.23 10.03 -28.68
C TYR A 166 -5.96 8.64 -28.09
N TRP A 167 -5.42 7.71 -28.89
CA TRP A 167 -5.20 6.31 -28.52
C TRP A 167 -3.71 6.00 -28.31
N ALA A 168 -3.39 5.38 -27.17
CA ALA A 168 -2.00 5.05 -26.82
C ALA A 168 -1.30 4.10 -27.80
N ASP A 169 -2.02 3.21 -28.47
CA ASP A 169 -1.47 2.31 -29.49
C ASP A 169 -1.12 2.99 -30.81
N GLU A 170 -1.65 4.18 -31.07
CA GLU A 170 -1.30 5.02 -32.22
C GLU A 170 -0.24 6.08 -31.84
N ALA A 171 -0.30 6.55 -30.59
CA ALA A 171 0.55 7.62 -30.09
C ALA A 171 2.02 7.21 -29.97
N PHE A 172 2.31 5.94 -29.66
CA PHE A 172 3.68 5.46 -29.45
C PHE A 172 4.21 4.66 -30.64
N ASN A 173 5.45 4.95 -31.02
CA ASN A 173 6.13 4.09 -32.00
C ASN A 173 6.43 2.69 -31.42
N ILE A 174 6.59 1.71 -32.32
CA ILE A 174 6.84 0.30 -31.95
C ILE A 174 8.13 0.16 -31.12
N GLU A 175 9.13 1.02 -31.36
CA GLU A 175 10.41 0.99 -30.67
C GLU A 175 10.27 1.26 -29.17
N TYR A 176 9.45 2.25 -28.78
CA TYR A 176 9.20 2.56 -27.38
C TYR A 176 8.63 1.36 -26.62
N GLY A 177 7.60 0.72 -27.18
CA GLY A 177 7.00 -0.47 -26.59
C GLY A 177 7.98 -1.64 -26.51
N LYS A 178 8.88 -1.79 -27.50
CA LYS A 178 9.93 -2.82 -27.47
C LYS A 178 10.96 -2.55 -26.37
N LYS A 179 11.47 -1.32 -26.25
CA LYS A 179 12.45 -0.94 -25.23
C LYS A 179 11.87 -1.11 -23.82
N MET A 180 10.68 -0.54 -23.54
CA MET A 180 10.01 -0.69 -22.24
C MET A 180 9.84 -2.15 -21.83
N LYS A 181 9.46 -3.04 -22.76
CA LYS A 181 9.36 -4.48 -22.47
C LYS A 181 10.68 -5.13 -22.11
N ASN A 182 11.77 -4.74 -22.79
CA ASN A 182 13.10 -5.25 -22.46
C ASN A 182 13.51 -4.78 -21.08
N ASP A 183 13.23 -3.53 -20.73
CA ASP A 183 13.60 -2.95 -19.43
C ASP A 183 12.78 -3.57 -18.28
N PHE A 184 11.48 -3.80 -18.48
CA PHE A 184 10.65 -4.56 -17.54
C PHE A 184 11.19 -5.97 -17.31
N GLN A 185 11.66 -6.63 -18.37
CA GLN A 185 12.25 -7.97 -18.27
C GLN A 185 13.61 -7.93 -17.54
N ALA A 186 14.42 -6.89 -17.73
CA ALA A 186 15.70 -6.73 -17.04
C ALA A 186 15.52 -6.63 -15.52
N PHE A 187 14.57 -5.82 -15.04
CA PHE A 187 14.19 -5.78 -13.62
C PHE A 187 13.72 -7.15 -13.12
N ALA A 188 12.88 -7.84 -13.89
CA ALA A 188 12.38 -9.16 -13.50
C ALA A 188 13.49 -10.24 -13.46
N ASP A 189 14.48 -10.15 -14.33
CA ASP A 189 15.63 -11.05 -14.35
C ASP A 189 16.54 -10.78 -13.14
N HIS A 190 16.90 -9.51 -12.90
CA HIS A 190 17.70 -9.12 -11.74
C HIS A 190 17.05 -9.52 -10.41
N PHE A 191 15.77 -9.23 -10.21
CA PHE A 191 15.09 -9.54 -8.95
C PHE A 191 14.97 -11.05 -8.70
N ARG A 192 14.93 -11.84 -9.78
CA ARG A 192 14.95 -13.30 -9.68
C ARG A 192 16.33 -13.82 -9.29
N GLU A 193 17.38 -13.24 -9.85
CA GLU A 193 18.78 -13.55 -9.51
C GLU A 193 19.08 -13.20 -8.05
N GLN A 194 18.61 -12.04 -7.58
CA GLN A 194 18.71 -11.61 -6.18
C GLN A 194 17.75 -12.33 -5.23
N ARG A 195 16.80 -13.11 -5.77
CA ARG A 195 15.79 -13.89 -5.01
C ARG A 195 14.86 -13.04 -4.14
N TRP A 196 14.57 -11.81 -4.56
CA TRP A 196 13.62 -10.94 -3.88
C TRP A 196 12.17 -11.38 -4.18
N PHE A 197 11.71 -12.41 -3.46
CA PHE A 197 10.40 -13.03 -3.69
C PHE A 197 9.30 -12.58 -2.72
N ASP A 198 9.64 -11.93 -1.61
CA ASP A 198 8.68 -11.62 -0.55
C ASP A 198 7.99 -10.26 -0.69
N THR A 199 8.63 -9.31 -1.37
CA THR A 199 8.07 -8.00 -1.70
C THR A 199 7.18 -8.07 -2.94
N ILE A 200 6.09 -7.31 -2.92
CA ILE A 200 5.24 -7.06 -4.10
C ILE A 200 5.75 -5.81 -4.80
N PHE A 201 6.33 -5.99 -5.98
CA PHE A 201 6.82 -4.89 -6.80
C PHE A 201 5.70 -4.32 -7.66
N GLN A 202 5.54 -3.01 -7.63
CA GLN A 202 4.43 -2.33 -8.30
C GLN A 202 4.95 -1.46 -9.45
N LEU A 203 4.57 -1.81 -10.68
CA LEU A 203 4.49 -0.83 -11.76
C LEU A 203 3.25 0.03 -11.50
N TYR A 204 3.48 1.29 -11.15
CA TYR A 204 2.45 2.28 -10.93
C TYR A 204 2.76 3.52 -11.77
N LEU A 205 1.79 3.97 -12.56
CA LEU A 205 1.87 5.21 -13.33
C LEU A 205 1.04 6.28 -12.60
N ASN A 206 1.73 7.27 -12.04
CA ASN A 206 1.11 8.29 -11.19
C ASN A 206 0.80 9.61 -11.94
N ASN A 207 1.49 9.86 -13.05
CA ASN A 207 1.48 11.20 -13.63
C ASN A 207 0.14 11.52 -14.32
N LYS A 208 -0.26 12.81 -14.31
CA LYS A 208 -1.52 13.29 -14.91
C LYS A 208 -1.25 14.42 -15.89
N ILE A 209 -1.89 14.39 -17.05
CA ILE A 209 -1.80 15.44 -18.07
C ILE A 209 -2.18 16.85 -17.55
N THR A 210 -3.05 16.94 -16.54
CA THR A 210 -3.44 18.22 -15.89
C THR A 210 -2.28 18.98 -15.24
N TYR A 211 -1.11 18.36 -15.05
CA TYR A 211 0.07 19.05 -14.55
C TYR A 211 0.86 19.80 -15.64
N ARG A 212 0.57 19.62 -16.94
CA ARG A 212 1.25 20.36 -18.01
C ARG A 212 1.02 21.88 -17.93
N GLY A 213 -0.22 22.32 -17.71
CA GLY A 213 -0.53 23.75 -17.53
C GLY A 213 -0.06 24.37 -16.21
N LYS A 214 0.52 23.58 -15.30
CA LYS A 214 1.12 24.04 -14.03
C LYS A 214 2.64 23.88 -14.02
N ASN A 215 3.16 23.07 -14.93
CA ASN A 215 4.55 22.71 -15.08
C ASN A 215 4.74 22.18 -16.50
N ASP A 216 5.30 23.02 -17.38
CA ASP A 216 5.55 22.71 -18.79
C ASP A 216 6.44 21.47 -19.00
N SER A 217 7.08 20.96 -17.94
CA SER A 217 7.91 19.76 -17.97
C SER A 217 7.16 18.47 -17.65
N SER A 218 5.83 18.48 -17.50
CA SER A 218 5.09 17.25 -17.18
C SER A 218 5.11 16.24 -18.34
N SER A 219 5.46 14.99 -18.05
CA SER A 219 5.63 13.95 -19.06
C SER A 219 4.35 13.20 -19.44
N ALA A 220 3.27 13.30 -18.65
CA ALA A 220 2.11 12.42 -18.82
C ALA A 220 1.15 12.85 -19.94
N PRO A 221 0.93 12.03 -20.99
CA PRO A 221 -0.03 12.33 -22.06
C PRO A 221 -1.51 12.06 -21.69
N TRP A 222 -1.76 11.34 -20.59
CA TRP A 222 -3.11 11.02 -20.09
C TRP A 222 -3.17 11.18 -18.56
N HIS A 223 -4.33 10.93 -17.96
CA HIS A 223 -4.45 10.76 -16.50
C HIS A 223 -4.12 9.32 -16.12
N PHE A 224 -2.90 9.04 -15.65
CA PHE A 224 -2.56 7.68 -15.22
C PHE A 224 -3.01 7.38 -13.79
N ASP A 225 -2.83 8.34 -12.87
CA ASP A 225 -3.45 8.29 -11.55
C ASP A 225 -4.88 8.82 -11.63
N GLU A 226 -5.81 8.09 -10.99
CA GLU A 226 -7.24 8.36 -11.00
C GLU A 226 -7.78 8.69 -12.41
N PRO A 227 -7.68 7.75 -13.37
CA PRO A 227 -8.14 7.98 -14.75
C PRO A 227 -9.61 8.41 -14.77
N VAL A 228 -9.91 9.45 -15.55
CA VAL A 228 -11.22 10.13 -15.57
C VAL A 228 -11.97 9.95 -16.88
N ASN A 229 -11.31 9.44 -17.93
CA ASN A 229 -11.92 9.20 -19.24
C ASN A 229 -11.52 7.83 -19.80
N THR A 230 -12.31 7.30 -20.74
CA THR A 230 -12.04 6.02 -21.42
C THR A 230 -10.62 5.94 -22.02
N GLN A 231 -10.12 7.04 -22.60
CA GLN A 231 -8.76 7.11 -23.15
C GLN A 231 -7.67 6.85 -22.10
N ASP A 232 -7.89 7.28 -20.86
CA ASP A 232 -6.93 7.15 -19.77
C ASP A 232 -6.82 5.67 -19.35
N PHE A 233 -7.97 5.00 -19.22
CA PHE A 233 -8.04 3.56 -19.00
C PHE A 233 -7.44 2.76 -20.17
N TRP A 234 -7.63 3.23 -21.41
CA TRP A 234 -7.03 2.61 -22.59
C TRP A 234 -5.49 2.72 -22.57
N ALA A 235 -4.97 3.88 -22.18
CA ALA A 235 -3.53 4.09 -22.03
C ALA A 235 -2.93 3.20 -20.93
N LEU A 236 -3.57 3.12 -19.76
CA LEU A 236 -3.19 2.18 -18.69
C LEU A 236 -3.22 0.74 -19.19
N ARG A 237 -4.25 0.35 -19.95
CA ARG A 237 -4.35 -0.97 -20.56
C ARG A 237 -3.17 -1.25 -21.49
N TRP A 238 -2.76 -0.28 -22.31
CA TRP A 238 -1.65 -0.42 -23.24
C TRP A 238 -0.33 -0.68 -22.51
N TYR A 239 0.01 0.13 -21.50
CA TYR A 239 1.19 -0.10 -20.66
C TYR A 239 1.12 -1.45 -19.93
N GLY A 240 -0.04 -1.79 -19.38
CA GLY A 240 -0.25 -3.07 -18.74
C GLY A 240 -0.07 -4.27 -19.68
N LYS A 241 -0.44 -4.16 -20.97
CA LYS A 241 -0.15 -5.19 -21.97
C LYS A 241 1.35 -5.35 -22.20
N LEU A 242 2.11 -4.25 -22.28
CA LEU A 242 3.57 -4.31 -22.39
C LEU A 242 4.17 -5.03 -21.17
N TRP A 243 3.74 -4.65 -19.97
CA TRP A 243 4.16 -5.28 -18.72
C TRP A 243 3.88 -6.78 -18.68
N LYS A 244 2.65 -7.19 -19.04
CA LYS A 244 2.27 -8.61 -19.11
C LYS A 244 3.10 -9.38 -20.14
N ASP A 245 3.27 -8.81 -21.33
CA ASP A 245 4.04 -9.45 -22.42
C ASP A 245 5.49 -9.68 -22.00
N ALA A 246 6.15 -8.64 -21.45
CA ALA A 246 7.51 -8.76 -20.91
C ALA A 246 7.61 -9.91 -19.90
N LEU A 247 6.79 -9.88 -18.84
CA LEU A 247 6.85 -10.86 -17.76
C LEU A 247 6.35 -12.26 -18.12
N SER A 248 5.76 -12.45 -19.29
CA SER A 248 5.28 -13.75 -19.75
C SER A 248 6.41 -14.66 -20.27
N LYS A 249 7.52 -14.08 -20.74
CA LYS A 249 8.61 -14.79 -21.42
C LYS A 249 9.43 -15.70 -20.49
N LYS A 250 9.71 -15.23 -19.28
CA LYS A 250 10.46 -15.97 -18.24
C LYS A 250 9.71 -15.88 -16.91
N ARG A 251 8.71 -16.75 -16.76
CA ARG A 251 7.84 -16.75 -15.57
C ARG A 251 8.50 -17.47 -14.39
N ASP A 252 8.69 -16.76 -13.29
CA ASP A 252 8.90 -17.36 -11.97
C ASP A 252 7.66 -17.11 -11.11
N PRO A 253 6.93 -18.15 -10.66
CA PRO A 253 5.71 -17.98 -9.87
C PRO A 253 5.95 -17.33 -8.50
N ARG A 254 7.19 -17.27 -8.02
CA ARG A 254 7.56 -16.65 -6.73
C ARG A 254 7.75 -15.14 -6.82
N LEU A 255 8.13 -14.61 -7.99
CA LEU A 255 8.41 -13.19 -8.17
C LEU A 255 7.11 -12.39 -8.36
N LYS A 256 6.79 -11.49 -7.42
CA LYS A 256 5.51 -10.76 -7.37
C LYS A 256 5.62 -9.40 -8.07
N MET A 257 5.52 -9.41 -9.40
CA MET A 257 5.59 -8.21 -10.25
C MET A 257 4.20 -7.78 -10.72
N CYS A 258 3.61 -6.79 -10.04
CA CYS A 258 2.24 -6.36 -10.20
C CYS A 258 2.12 -5.08 -11.04
N PHE A 259 1.16 -5.06 -11.97
CA PHE A 259 0.67 -3.79 -12.51
C PHE A 259 -0.44 -3.23 -11.62
N ARG A 260 -0.20 -2.07 -11.04
CA ARG A 260 -1.06 -1.37 -10.07
C ARG A 260 -1.71 -0.16 -10.73
N ALA A 261 -3.00 0.07 -10.45
CA ALA A 261 -3.71 1.29 -10.86
C ALA A 261 -4.61 1.82 -9.74
N ASP A 262 -4.72 3.15 -9.65
CA ASP A 262 -5.53 3.85 -8.65
C ASP A 262 -6.81 4.34 -9.30
N ILE A 263 -7.94 3.75 -8.88
CA ILE A 263 -9.21 3.86 -9.59
C ILE A 263 -10.24 4.55 -8.69
N SER A 264 -10.39 5.86 -8.91
CA SER A 264 -11.46 6.66 -8.29
C SER A 264 -12.73 6.71 -9.14
N TYR A 265 -12.63 6.61 -10.46
CA TYR A 265 -13.75 6.72 -11.40
C TYR A 265 -13.99 5.42 -12.17
N SER A 266 -14.32 4.35 -11.44
CA SER A 266 -14.52 2.98 -11.94
C SER A 266 -15.52 2.84 -13.10
N GLU A 267 -16.49 3.76 -13.18
CA GLU A 267 -17.54 3.81 -14.18
C GLU A 267 -17.01 4.01 -15.61
N PHE A 268 -15.90 4.75 -15.77
CA PHE A 268 -15.25 4.95 -17.07
C PHE A 268 -14.38 3.76 -17.48
N GLY A 269 -13.88 2.99 -16.50
CA GLY A 269 -13.01 1.84 -16.76
C GLY A 269 -13.76 0.59 -17.20
N ARG A 270 -14.97 0.35 -16.69
CA ARG A 270 -15.77 -0.88 -16.92
C ARG A 270 -14.89 -2.15 -16.84
N ASN A 271 -14.71 -2.86 -17.95
CA ASN A 271 -13.91 -4.08 -18.06
C ASN A 271 -12.56 -3.88 -18.78
N ILE A 272 -12.15 -2.63 -19.06
CA ILE A 272 -10.94 -2.32 -19.84
C ILE A 272 -9.68 -2.87 -19.17
N LEU A 273 -9.61 -2.85 -17.83
CA LEU A 273 -8.44 -3.32 -17.08
C LEU A 273 -8.54 -4.80 -16.64
N TRP A 274 -9.63 -5.50 -16.97
CA TRP A 274 -9.80 -6.90 -16.58
C TRP A 274 -8.74 -7.79 -17.26
N GLY A 275 -8.01 -8.54 -16.44
CA GLY A 275 -6.87 -9.38 -16.85
C GLY A 275 -5.58 -8.59 -17.10
N ILE A 276 -5.59 -7.27 -16.92
CA ILE A 276 -4.42 -6.39 -17.09
C ILE A 276 -3.85 -5.97 -15.75
N THR A 277 -4.64 -5.35 -14.87
CA THR A 277 -4.16 -5.00 -13.52
C THR A 277 -4.05 -6.24 -12.64
N ASP A 278 -2.98 -6.32 -11.87
CA ASP A 278 -2.79 -7.31 -10.82
C ASP A 278 -3.34 -6.81 -9.47
N MET A 279 -3.30 -5.49 -9.26
CA MET A 279 -3.79 -4.83 -8.06
C MET A 279 -4.47 -3.48 -8.38
N GLU A 280 -5.60 -3.19 -7.73
CA GLU A 280 -6.31 -1.90 -7.89
C GLU A 280 -6.51 -1.22 -6.54
N TYR A 281 -6.23 0.08 -6.46
CA TYR A 281 -6.48 0.87 -5.26
C TYR A 281 -7.75 1.68 -5.51
N ILE A 282 -8.82 1.33 -4.78
CA ILE A 282 -10.15 1.84 -5.04
C ILE A 282 -10.38 3.09 -4.20
N GLY A 283 -10.42 4.25 -4.87
CA GLY A 283 -10.76 5.52 -4.23
C GLY A 283 -12.25 5.62 -3.95
N GLY A 284 -12.63 6.09 -2.76
CA GLY A 284 -14.04 6.29 -2.39
C GLY A 284 -14.88 5.02 -2.51
N ASN A 285 -14.35 3.89 -2.04
CA ASN A 285 -14.98 2.58 -2.20
C ASN A 285 -16.37 2.54 -1.53
N ASN A 286 -17.39 2.21 -2.33
CA ASN A 286 -18.77 2.08 -1.92
C ASN A 286 -19.31 0.69 -2.32
N GLN A 287 -20.58 0.41 -2.02
CA GLN A 287 -21.18 -0.89 -2.34
C GLN A 287 -21.12 -1.23 -3.84
N GLN A 288 -21.30 -0.24 -4.72
CA GLN A 288 -21.23 -0.44 -6.17
C GLN A 288 -19.81 -0.83 -6.61
N LYS A 289 -18.77 -0.11 -6.16
CA LYS A 289 -17.38 -0.39 -6.48
C LYS A 289 -16.92 -1.75 -5.93
N THR A 290 -17.33 -2.06 -4.70
CA THR A 290 -17.09 -3.38 -4.09
C THR A 290 -17.75 -4.49 -4.90
N ARG A 291 -19.00 -4.29 -5.34
CA ARG A 291 -19.66 -5.25 -6.24
C ARG A 291 -18.91 -5.40 -7.56
N MET A 292 -18.48 -4.31 -8.19
CA MET A 292 -17.77 -4.37 -9.48
C MET A 292 -16.46 -5.17 -9.40
N ILE A 293 -15.70 -5.04 -8.31
CA ILE A 293 -14.46 -5.82 -8.13
C ILE A 293 -14.78 -7.30 -7.86
N HIS A 294 -15.84 -7.61 -7.11
CA HIS A 294 -16.30 -8.99 -6.90
C HIS A 294 -16.81 -9.63 -8.20
N ASP A 295 -17.61 -8.90 -8.99
CA ASP A 295 -18.09 -9.34 -10.30
C ASP A 295 -16.90 -9.64 -11.23
N ARG A 296 -15.85 -8.80 -11.22
CA ARG A 296 -14.60 -9.08 -11.94
C ARG A 296 -13.94 -10.38 -11.46
N GLN A 297 -13.81 -10.55 -10.14
CA GLN A 297 -13.18 -11.74 -9.56
C GLN A 297 -13.91 -13.03 -9.97
N VAL A 298 -15.24 -12.99 -10.05
CA VAL A 298 -16.08 -14.11 -10.51
C VAL A 298 -15.98 -14.32 -12.02
N LEU A 299 -16.12 -13.25 -12.82
CA LEU A 299 -16.29 -13.35 -14.28
C LEU A 299 -14.96 -13.50 -15.04
N ASN A 300 -13.87 -12.94 -14.52
CA ASN A 300 -12.57 -12.90 -15.18
C ASN A 300 -11.43 -13.50 -14.33
N GLY A 301 -11.68 -13.77 -13.06
CA GLY A 301 -10.69 -14.34 -12.15
C GLY A 301 -10.04 -13.30 -11.24
N PRO A 302 -9.16 -13.77 -10.33
CA PRO A 302 -8.78 -13.03 -9.15
C PRO A 302 -7.96 -11.78 -9.47
N VAL A 303 -8.15 -10.75 -8.65
CA VAL A 303 -7.45 -9.47 -8.64
C VAL A 303 -7.33 -9.02 -7.18
N ARG A 304 -6.19 -8.45 -6.78
CA ARG A 304 -6.07 -7.82 -5.46
C ARG A 304 -6.65 -6.43 -5.51
N PHE A 305 -7.19 -5.96 -4.40
CA PHE A 305 -7.49 -4.55 -4.27
C PHE A 305 -7.23 -4.04 -2.86
N ALA A 306 -6.96 -2.75 -2.77
CA ALA A 306 -6.83 -2.01 -1.52
C ALA A 306 -7.77 -0.81 -1.54
N GLU A 307 -8.09 -0.25 -0.37
CA GLU A 307 -8.85 1.01 -0.32
C GLU A 307 -7.90 2.20 -0.29
N TYR A 308 -8.11 3.14 -1.21
CA TYR A 308 -7.39 4.41 -1.28
C TYR A 308 -8.20 5.52 -0.61
N GLY A 309 -7.53 6.35 0.19
CA GLY A 309 -8.18 7.46 0.87
C GLY A 309 -7.24 8.31 1.72
N SER A 310 -7.79 8.86 2.80
CA SER A 310 -7.07 9.64 3.80
C SER A 310 -7.21 9.00 5.18
N ALA A 311 -6.20 9.15 6.02
CA ALA A 311 -6.35 8.84 7.44
C ALA A 311 -7.46 9.70 8.08
N ASN A 312 -7.96 9.27 9.24
CA ASN A 312 -8.97 10.03 9.99
C ASN A 312 -8.55 11.50 10.19
N ARG A 313 -9.54 12.39 10.27
CA ARG A 313 -9.28 13.80 10.58
C ARG A 313 -8.60 13.93 11.93
N ILE A 314 -7.74 14.94 12.08
CA ILE A 314 -7.00 15.19 13.34
C ILE A 314 -7.95 15.43 14.53
N ASP A 315 -9.13 15.99 14.27
CA ASP A 315 -10.18 16.25 15.25
C ASP A 315 -11.09 15.04 15.55
N GLN A 316 -10.89 13.92 14.84
CA GLN A 316 -11.67 12.69 15.01
C GLN A 316 -10.93 11.64 15.82
N SER A 317 -11.70 10.74 16.44
CA SER A 317 -11.16 9.57 17.13
C SER A 317 -10.31 8.72 16.18
N ASN A 318 -9.13 8.30 16.65
CA ASN A 318 -8.26 7.38 15.93
C ASN A 318 -8.88 5.98 15.74
N ALA A 319 -9.96 5.66 16.48
CA ALA A 319 -10.74 4.45 16.22
C ALA A 319 -11.26 4.38 14.77
N MET A 320 -11.49 5.54 14.13
CA MET A 320 -11.92 5.60 12.73
C MET A 320 -10.91 4.94 11.78
N THR A 321 -9.61 5.07 12.03
CA THR A 321 -8.56 4.43 11.21
C THR A 321 -8.55 2.91 11.38
N LEU A 322 -8.73 2.43 12.61
CA LEU A 322 -8.88 1.00 12.88
C LEU A 322 -10.11 0.44 12.16
N LEU A 323 -11.25 1.13 12.28
CA LEU A 323 -12.50 0.71 11.64
C LEU A 323 -12.43 0.77 10.12
N TRP A 324 -11.65 1.69 9.55
CA TRP A 324 -11.37 1.70 8.12
C TRP A 324 -10.64 0.42 7.68
N CYS A 325 -9.58 0.02 8.40
CA CYS A 325 -8.85 -1.22 8.12
C CYS A 325 -9.79 -2.43 8.17
N LEU A 326 -10.59 -2.56 9.24
CA LEU A 326 -11.51 -3.67 9.43
C LEU A 326 -12.61 -3.71 8.34
N SER A 327 -13.18 -2.54 8.00
CA SER A 327 -14.20 -2.40 6.96
C SER A 327 -13.65 -2.79 5.59
N ALA A 328 -12.45 -2.33 5.24
CA ALA A 328 -11.77 -2.68 4.00
C ALA A 328 -11.53 -4.19 3.91
N TRP A 329 -11.01 -4.80 4.99
CA TRP A 329 -10.77 -6.24 5.04
C TRP A 329 -12.06 -7.06 4.85
N PHE A 330 -13.17 -6.67 5.51
CA PHE A 330 -14.47 -7.33 5.34
C PHE A 330 -15.01 -7.24 3.91
N LYS A 331 -14.72 -6.16 3.17
CA LYS A 331 -15.08 -6.05 1.75
C LYS A 331 -14.20 -6.93 0.85
N GLY A 332 -13.13 -7.51 1.37
CA GLY A 332 -12.18 -8.34 0.63
C GLY A 332 -10.89 -7.63 0.23
N ALA A 333 -10.64 -6.41 0.74
CA ALA A 333 -9.40 -5.69 0.44
C ALA A 333 -8.19 -6.34 1.13
N ASP A 334 -7.03 -6.19 0.51
CA ASP A 334 -5.72 -6.65 0.99
C ASP A 334 -4.91 -5.53 1.66
N GLY A 335 -5.46 -4.31 1.72
CA GLY A 335 -4.79 -3.17 2.35
C GLY A 335 -5.63 -1.90 2.36
N VAL A 336 -5.05 -0.88 2.98
CA VAL A 336 -5.50 0.52 2.89
C VAL A 336 -4.31 1.41 2.55
N LEU A 337 -4.57 2.52 1.87
CA LEU A 337 -3.55 3.49 1.48
C LEU A 337 -4.01 4.92 1.78
N PRO A 338 -3.56 5.54 2.88
CA PRO A 338 -3.57 7.00 3.01
C PRO A 338 -2.64 7.65 1.97
N TRP A 339 -3.17 8.58 1.17
CA TRP A 339 -2.49 9.15 0.00
C TRP A 339 -1.19 9.93 0.28
N GLN A 340 -1.01 10.49 1.47
CA GLN A 340 0.22 11.16 1.90
C GLN A 340 0.35 11.00 3.40
N THR A 341 1.54 10.61 3.86
CA THR A 341 1.77 10.22 5.25
C THR A 341 3.00 10.87 5.89
N MET A 342 3.93 11.39 5.09
CA MET A 342 5.14 12.02 5.60
C MET A 342 4.92 13.52 5.81
N GLY A 343 5.07 13.96 7.06
CA GLY A 343 5.03 15.37 7.43
C GLY A 343 6.30 16.12 7.05
N THR A 344 6.27 17.43 7.29
CA THR A 344 7.38 18.36 7.14
C THR A 344 7.78 18.93 8.50
N LYS A 345 8.85 19.76 8.55
CA LYS A 345 9.22 20.47 9.78
C LYS A 345 8.09 21.34 10.33
N GLU A 346 7.24 21.87 9.45
CA GLU A 346 6.09 22.71 9.84
C GLU A 346 4.94 21.91 10.45
N SER A 347 4.87 20.60 10.22
CA SER A 347 3.85 19.72 10.81
C SER A 347 3.93 19.68 12.34
N TRP A 348 5.08 20.00 12.95
CA TRP A 348 5.21 20.15 14.40
C TRP A 348 4.57 21.42 14.96
N LYS A 349 4.43 22.46 14.13
CA LYS A 349 3.94 23.77 14.55
C LYS A 349 2.47 23.99 14.19
N LYS A 350 2.00 23.31 13.14
CA LYS A 350 0.65 23.46 12.59
C LYS A 350 -0.02 22.10 12.43
N ALA A 351 -1.33 22.07 12.67
CA ALA A 351 -2.14 20.89 12.43
C ALA A 351 -1.99 20.45 10.96
N ASP A 352 -1.48 19.24 10.76
CA ASP A 352 -1.22 18.65 9.45
C ASP A 352 -2.04 17.36 9.29
N GLN A 353 -3.03 17.41 8.40
CA GLN A 353 -3.95 16.31 8.16
C GLN A 353 -3.23 15.06 7.63
N ASN A 354 -2.13 15.22 6.91
CA ASN A 354 -1.42 14.12 6.27
C ASN A 354 -0.25 13.60 7.09
N ALA A 355 0.30 14.38 8.03
CA ALA A 355 1.44 13.95 8.84
C ALA A 355 1.08 12.76 9.76
N ILE A 356 1.47 11.56 9.35
CA ILE A 356 1.45 10.34 10.16
C ILE A 356 2.85 10.06 10.71
N PHE A 357 3.86 10.29 9.89
CA PHE A 357 5.28 10.31 10.25
C PHE A 357 5.74 11.76 10.39
N TYR A 358 6.28 12.11 11.55
CA TYR A 358 6.79 13.45 11.82
C TYR A 358 8.31 13.47 11.74
N PRO A 359 8.95 14.41 11.03
CA PRO A 359 10.41 14.49 10.98
C PRO A 359 10.97 15.00 12.31
N GLY A 360 11.72 14.18 13.06
CA GLY A 360 12.42 14.59 14.28
C GLY A 360 13.92 14.84 14.06
N PRO A 361 14.62 15.39 15.07
CA PRO A 361 16.06 15.66 14.99
C PRO A 361 16.92 14.39 14.91
N GLU A 362 16.49 13.31 15.57
CA GLU A 362 17.22 12.02 15.63
C GLU A 362 16.62 10.96 14.68
N GLY A 363 15.65 11.34 13.86
CA GLY A 363 14.89 10.40 13.02
C GLY A 363 13.39 10.70 13.03
N PRO A 364 12.59 9.94 12.27
CA PRO A 364 11.15 10.12 12.23
C PRO A 364 10.49 9.70 13.55
N MET A 365 9.38 10.36 13.85
CA MET A 365 8.58 10.14 15.04
C MET A 365 7.17 9.67 14.67
N PRO A 366 6.62 8.68 15.40
CA PRO A 366 5.28 8.20 15.15
C PRO A 366 4.21 9.20 15.62
N SER A 367 3.05 9.15 14.98
CA SER A 367 1.80 9.76 15.45
C SER A 367 0.90 8.74 16.14
N LEU A 368 -0.11 9.22 16.87
CA LEU A 368 -1.18 8.33 17.39
C LEU A 368 -1.97 7.66 16.25
N ARG A 369 -2.07 8.32 15.09
CA ARG A 369 -2.71 7.74 13.90
C ARG A 369 -1.92 6.57 13.34
N LEU A 370 -0.58 6.62 13.36
CA LEU A 370 0.26 5.48 12.98
C LEU A 370 0.02 4.27 13.90
N LYS A 371 -0.12 4.50 15.21
CA LYS A 371 -0.48 3.45 16.17
C LYS A 371 -1.88 2.89 15.93
N ALA A 372 -2.81 3.70 15.45
CA ALA A 372 -4.15 3.23 15.08
C ALA A 372 -4.12 2.31 13.85
N PHE A 373 -3.26 2.60 12.86
CA PHE A 373 -3.00 1.66 11.75
C PHE A 373 -2.40 0.35 12.26
N MET A 374 -1.42 0.40 13.17
CA MET A 374 -0.87 -0.80 13.81
C MET A 374 -1.96 -1.63 14.51
N ALA A 375 -2.83 -0.98 15.28
CA ALA A 375 -3.93 -1.65 15.98
C ALA A 375 -4.95 -2.27 15.02
N GLY A 376 -5.29 -1.57 13.93
CA GLY A 376 -6.15 -2.09 12.86
C GLY A 376 -5.52 -3.28 12.14
N GLN A 377 -4.23 -3.19 11.84
CA GLN A 377 -3.48 -4.28 11.21
C GLN A 377 -3.44 -5.52 12.12
N GLN A 378 -3.11 -5.35 13.40
CA GLN A 378 -3.11 -6.45 14.35
C GLN A 378 -4.51 -7.07 14.48
N LEU A 379 -5.59 -6.29 14.58
CA LEU A 379 -6.94 -6.84 14.61
C LEU A 379 -7.24 -7.71 13.37
N ILE A 380 -6.79 -7.28 12.19
CA ILE A 380 -6.96 -8.06 10.96
C ILE A 380 -6.19 -9.37 11.01
N GLU A 381 -5.05 -9.45 11.68
CA GLU A 381 -4.38 -10.73 11.88
C GLU A 381 -5.20 -11.67 12.76
N TYR A 382 -5.87 -11.18 13.80
CA TYR A 382 -6.76 -12.01 14.62
C TYR A 382 -7.92 -12.52 13.75
N CYS A 383 -8.52 -11.65 12.92
CA CYS A 383 -9.56 -12.05 11.98
C CYS A 383 -9.07 -13.09 10.97
N THR A 384 -7.87 -12.92 10.43
CA THR A 384 -7.30 -13.80 9.39
C THR A 384 -6.95 -15.18 9.97
N ILE A 385 -6.29 -15.22 11.13
CA ILE A 385 -5.98 -16.47 11.85
C ILE A 385 -7.28 -17.19 12.22
N PHE A 386 -8.28 -16.46 12.73
CA PHE A 386 -9.59 -17.03 13.05
C PHE A 386 -10.27 -17.63 11.81
N CYS A 387 -10.29 -16.90 10.69
CA CYS A 387 -10.86 -17.40 9.44
C CYS A 387 -10.18 -18.68 8.96
N ASP A 388 -8.84 -18.74 9.00
CA ASP A 388 -8.08 -19.93 8.59
C ASP A 388 -8.34 -21.14 9.51
N LEU A 389 -8.22 -20.95 10.83
CA LEU A 389 -8.35 -22.04 11.80
C LEU A 389 -9.77 -22.60 11.90
N PHE A 390 -10.78 -21.75 11.76
CA PHE A 390 -12.19 -22.15 11.89
C PHE A 390 -12.87 -22.40 10.54
N GLY A 391 -12.16 -22.26 9.41
CA GLY A 391 -12.70 -22.49 8.08
C GLY A 391 -13.85 -21.56 7.72
N VAL A 392 -13.86 -20.33 8.25
CA VAL A 392 -14.90 -19.33 7.98
C VAL A 392 -14.39 -18.26 7.03
N SER A 393 -15.23 -17.87 6.08
CA SER A 393 -14.96 -16.76 5.17
C SER A 393 -14.99 -15.40 5.88
N ARG A 394 -14.39 -14.38 5.25
CA ARG A 394 -14.48 -12.99 5.73
C ARG A 394 -15.94 -12.52 5.86
N GLN A 395 -16.83 -13.00 4.98
CA GLN A 395 -18.24 -12.65 4.98
C GLN A 395 -19.00 -13.29 6.14
N GLU A 396 -18.72 -14.56 6.47
CA GLU A 396 -19.29 -15.23 7.65
C GLU A 396 -18.80 -14.56 8.95
N LEU A 397 -17.51 -14.23 9.05
CA LEU A 397 -17.00 -13.46 10.19
C LEU A 397 -17.64 -12.07 10.27
N LYS A 398 -17.90 -11.43 9.12
CA LYS A 398 -18.65 -10.16 9.08
C LYS A 398 -20.06 -10.32 9.65
N GLN A 399 -20.76 -11.39 9.34
CA GLN A 399 -22.10 -11.64 9.89
C GLN A 399 -22.06 -11.82 11.42
N ILE A 400 -21.03 -12.49 11.95
CA ILE A 400 -20.79 -12.60 13.40
C ILE A 400 -20.54 -11.21 14.00
N TYR A 401 -19.67 -10.42 13.37
CA TYR A 401 -19.38 -9.05 13.78
C TYR A 401 -20.63 -8.17 13.79
N ASP A 402 -21.41 -8.17 12.71
CA ASP A 402 -22.64 -7.38 12.57
C ASP A 402 -23.69 -7.78 13.62
N LYS A 403 -23.79 -9.07 13.94
CA LYS A 403 -24.63 -9.54 15.05
C LYS A 403 -24.14 -8.97 16.38
N MET A 404 -22.84 -8.99 16.66
CA MET A 404 -22.28 -8.39 17.87
C MET A 404 -22.53 -6.87 17.93
N VAL A 405 -22.46 -6.17 16.81
CA VAL A 405 -22.79 -4.74 16.72
C VAL A 405 -24.27 -4.52 17.06
N LYS A 406 -25.17 -5.35 16.51
CA LYS A 406 -26.61 -5.29 16.81
C LYS A 406 -26.89 -5.55 18.29
N ASP A 407 -26.24 -6.56 18.87
CA ASP A 407 -26.34 -6.90 20.29
C ASP A 407 -25.77 -5.77 21.18
N ASN A 408 -24.85 -4.95 20.63
CA ASN A 408 -24.32 -3.74 21.25
C ASN A 408 -25.11 -2.47 20.87
N HIS A 409 -26.39 -2.61 20.52
CA HIS A 409 -27.30 -1.51 20.16
C HIS A 409 -26.80 -0.62 18.99
N GLY A 410 -26.00 -1.18 18.09
CA GLY A 410 -25.41 -0.46 16.96
C GLY A 410 -24.19 0.39 17.31
N ILE A 411 -23.75 0.42 18.57
CA ILE A 411 -22.61 1.22 19.01
C ILE A 411 -21.31 0.49 18.68
N VAL A 412 -20.36 1.18 18.04
CA VAL A 412 -19.02 0.67 17.73
C VAL A 412 -17.99 1.64 18.30
N ASP A 413 -17.64 1.43 19.57
CA ASP A 413 -16.67 2.23 20.32
C ASP A 413 -15.36 1.43 20.55
N PRO A 414 -14.30 2.06 21.10
CA PRO A 414 -13.05 1.34 21.38
C PRO A 414 -13.23 0.12 22.31
N ALA A 415 -14.19 0.17 23.24
CA ALA A 415 -14.47 -0.92 24.14
C ALA A 415 -15.07 -2.13 23.39
N PHE A 416 -15.99 -1.90 22.45
CA PHE A 416 -16.55 -2.92 21.58
C PHE A 416 -15.47 -3.60 20.73
N VAL A 417 -14.60 -2.81 20.10
CA VAL A 417 -13.49 -3.34 19.29
C VAL A 417 -12.57 -4.22 20.14
N SER A 418 -12.26 -3.79 21.37
CA SER A 418 -11.49 -4.58 22.32
C SER A 418 -12.18 -5.91 22.65
N ARG A 419 -13.49 -5.89 22.96
CA ARG A 419 -14.27 -7.12 23.23
C ARG A 419 -14.28 -8.07 22.02
N PHE A 420 -14.43 -7.54 20.80
CA PHE A 420 -14.38 -8.36 19.58
C PHE A 420 -13.00 -9.03 19.43
N ARG A 421 -11.93 -8.26 19.57
CA ARG A 421 -10.55 -8.78 19.53
C ARG A 421 -10.33 -9.87 20.57
N SER A 422 -10.69 -9.66 21.84
CA SER A 422 -10.52 -10.64 22.92
C SER A 422 -11.32 -11.92 22.69
N LYS A 423 -12.53 -11.84 22.11
CA LYS A 423 -13.30 -13.04 21.74
C LYS A 423 -12.59 -13.88 20.68
N LEU A 424 -12.02 -13.25 19.64
CA LEU A 424 -11.21 -13.96 18.65
C LEU A 424 -9.97 -14.56 19.30
N ALA A 425 -9.28 -13.77 20.14
CA ALA A 425 -8.06 -14.15 20.82
C ALA A 425 -8.23 -15.41 21.68
N GLY A 426 -9.28 -15.45 22.51
CA GLY A 426 -9.58 -16.62 23.34
C GLY A 426 -9.82 -17.88 22.50
N LYS A 427 -10.60 -17.76 21.42
CA LYS A 427 -10.87 -18.89 20.52
C LYS A 427 -9.62 -19.41 19.80
N ILE A 428 -8.74 -18.51 19.37
CA ILE A 428 -7.46 -18.88 18.77
C ILE A 428 -6.55 -19.53 19.82
N SER A 429 -6.50 -18.94 21.03
CA SER A 429 -5.70 -19.42 22.16
C SER A 429 -6.08 -20.83 22.60
N ASP A 430 -7.38 -21.17 22.58
CA ASP A 430 -7.89 -22.52 22.90
C ASP A 430 -7.30 -23.59 21.96
N LEU A 431 -6.99 -23.23 20.72
CA LEU A 431 -6.40 -24.14 19.72
C LEU A 431 -4.87 -24.21 19.79
N ALA A 432 -4.21 -23.27 20.48
CA ALA A 432 -2.77 -23.20 20.62
C ALA A 432 -1.99 -23.40 19.30
N PRO A 433 -2.32 -22.67 18.22
CA PRO A 433 -1.72 -22.91 16.92
C PRO A 433 -0.22 -22.64 16.96
N ALA A 434 0.56 -23.51 16.29
CA ALA A 434 1.97 -23.25 16.05
C ALA A 434 2.16 -21.95 15.26
N TYR A 435 3.25 -21.24 15.54
CA TYR A 435 3.60 -20.03 14.79
C TYR A 435 3.69 -20.32 13.29
N ARG A 436 3.11 -19.43 12.49
CA ARG A 436 3.28 -19.37 11.05
C ARG A 436 3.77 -17.98 10.69
N ARG A 437 4.83 -17.91 9.87
CA ARG A 437 5.37 -16.64 9.35
C ARG A 437 4.30 -15.83 8.63
N SER A 438 3.38 -16.48 7.91
CA SER A 438 2.24 -15.86 7.26
C SER A 438 1.00 -16.75 7.35
N TRP A 439 -0.16 -16.12 7.50
CA TRP A 439 -1.48 -16.75 7.43
C TRP A 439 -2.23 -16.40 6.13
N TYR A 440 -1.56 -15.73 5.19
CA TYR A 440 -2.17 -15.23 3.97
C TYR A 440 -1.27 -15.48 2.76
N ASP A 441 -1.87 -16.01 1.68
CA ASP A 441 -1.13 -16.30 0.46
C ASP A 441 -0.97 -15.04 -0.40
N TRP A 442 0.22 -14.44 -0.32
CA TRP A 442 0.66 -13.36 -1.20
C TRP A 442 1.16 -13.82 -2.57
N GLY A 443 1.00 -15.10 -2.89
CA GLY A 443 1.36 -15.69 -4.18
C GLY A 443 0.81 -14.91 -5.37
N ASN A 444 1.45 -15.13 -6.51
CA ASN A 444 1.04 -14.49 -7.76
C ASN A 444 -0.39 -14.87 -8.14
N ILE A 445 -1.28 -13.87 -8.10
CA ILE A 445 -2.71 -14.02 -8.42
C ILE A 445 -2.97 -14.20 -9.93
N ARG A 446 -1.93 -14.17 -10.77
CA ARG A 446 -2.03 -14.44 -12.21
C ARG A 446 -2.55 -15.86 -12.49
N SER A 447 -3.87 -15.96 -12.60
CA SER A 447 -4.56 -17.23 -12.81
C SER A 447 -4.34 -17.77 -14.23
N LYS A 448 -4.45 -19.09 -14.38
CA LYS A 448 -4.59 -19.74 -15.69
C LYS A 448 -5.90 -19.35 -16.42
N LYS A 449 -6.85 -18.66 -15.75
CA LYS A 449 -8.20 -18.29 -16.24
C LYS A 449 -8.35 -16.80 -16.63
N GLY A 450 -7.60 -15.89 -15.99
CA GLY A 450 -7.68 -14.45 -16.18
C GLY A 450 -6.81 -14.03 -17.35
N ARG A 451 -7.36 -14.19 -18.55
CA ARG A 451 -6.74 -13.68 -19.77
C ARG A 451 -7.15 -12.22 -19.95
N PRO A 452 -6.26 -11.34 -20.44
CA PRO A 452 -6.68 -10.03 -20.92
C PRO A 452 -7.89 -10.18 -21.83
N ILE A 453 -8.99 -9.50 -21.52
CA ILE A 453 -10.17 -9.50 -22.39
C ILE A 453 -9.74 -8.98 -23.76
N THR A 454 -10.07 -9.68 -24.83
CA THR A 454 -9.79 -9.17 -26.18
C THR A 454 -10.82 -8.11 -26.51
N LEU A 455 -10.42 -6.84 -26.43
CA LEU A 455 -11.20 -5.71 -26.93
C LEU A 455 -10.80 -5.49 -28.38
N LYS A 456 -11.77 -5.52 -29.28
CA LYS A 456 -11.58 -5.20 -30.70
C LYS A 456 -12.32 -3.90 -31.01
N TYR A 457 -11.73 -3.08 -31.87
CA TYR A 457 -12.47 -2.03 -32.52
C TYR A 457 -13.59 -2.69 -33.34
N VAL A 458 -14.82 -2.27 -33.09
CA VAL A 458 -15.96 -2.61 -33.93
C VAL A 458 -16.21 -1.37 -34.77
N THR A 459 -16.17 -1.50 -36.10
CA THR A 459 -16.58 -0.42 -36.98
C THR A 459 -18.07 -0.17 -36.75
N PRO A 460 -18.48 0.97 -36.16
CA PRO A 460 -19.89 1.32 -36.11
C PRO A 460 -20.31 1.58 -37.56
N SER A 461 -21.36 0.90 -38.03
CA SER A 461 -22.03 1.29 -39.26
C SER A 461 -23.13 2.28 -38.91
N PRO A 462 -23.29 3.41 -39.63
CA PRO A 462 -22.55 3.80 -40.85
C PRO A 462 -21.13 4.35 -40.56
N GLU A 463 -20.27 4.39 -41.59
CA GLU A 463 -18.96 5.06 -41.51
C GLU A 463 -19.11 6.50 -41.01
N ILE A 464 -18.82 6.71 -39.73
CA ILE A 464 -18.78 8.05 -39.14
C ILE A 464 -17.38 8.60 -39.45
N LYS A 465 -17.31 9.81 -40.04
CA LYS A 465 -16.04 10.53 -40.18
C LYS A 465 -15.39 10.57 -38.79
N SER A 466 -14.18 10.01 -38.68
CA SER A 466 -13.47 9.97 -37.40
C SER A 466 -13.42 11.37 -36.83
N ASN A 467 -13.95 11.54 -35.62
CA ASN A 467 -13.65 12.75 -34.87
C ASN A 467 -12.14 12.74 -34.65
N THR A 468 -11.45 13.81 -35.03
CA THR A 468 -10.04 14.04 -34.73
C THR A 468 -10.02 15.04 -33.58
N PRO A 469 -10.34 14.61 -32.34
CA PRO A 469 -10.27 15.51 -31.20
C PRO A 469 -8.86 16.08 -31.12
N GLU A 470 -8.76 17.33 -30.68
CA GLU A 470 -7.48 17.96 -30.44
C GLU A 470 -6.67 17.10 -29.47
N CYS A 471 -5.54 16.59 -29.97
CA CYS A 471 -4.66 15.71 -29.22
C CYS A 471 -3.51 16.54 -28.66
N ASN A 472 -3.13 16.28 -27.42
CA ASN A 472 -2.00 16.98 -26.82
C ASN A 472 -0.71 16.61 -27.55
N ASP A 473 0.06 17.62 -27.95
CA ASP A 473 1.31 17.48 -28.71
C ASP A 473 2.57 17.88 -27.91
N PHE A 474 2.45 17.90 -26.58
CA PHE A 474 3.44 18.46 -25.67
C PHE A 474 3.73 19.95 -25.84
N SER A 475 2.93 20.70 -26.63
CA SER A 475 2.95 22.15 -26.57
C SER A 475 2.44 22.64 -25.20
N PRO A 476 2.88 23.83 -24.73
CA PRO A 476 2.30 24.47 -23.56
C PRO A 476 0.79 24.65 -23.76
N LEU A 477 -0.01 24.15 -22.81
CA LEU A 477 -1.49 24.23 -22.84
C LEU A 477 -2.01 25.63 -22.52
#